data_AF-A0A926V9X7-F1
#
_entry.id   AF-A0A926V9X7-F1
#
_cell.length_a   1.000
_cell.length_b   1.000
_cell.length_c   1.000
_cell.angle_alpha   90.00
_cell.angle_beta   90.00
_cell.angle_gamma   90.00
#
_symmetry.space_group_name_H-M   'P 1'
#
loop_
_entity.id
_entity.type
_entity.pdbx_description
1 polymer ?
#
loop_
_entity_poly.entity_id
_entity_poly.type
_entity_poly.pdbx_seq_one_letter_code
_entity_poly.pdbx_strand_id
1 'polypeptide(L)'
;MKSQKFLAQFLVSTIAVSGAVSGVVASTPQAQAQEAEELSTIFRCVRENRNFATIAERGDRTTSPIVVWRTTEFGPDYTPQQRCRIVSDRLSRAVADNGGRLSNLYLTTGTLNNLPVVCYINGGSSNCNSDNLLFTLDRRSAQNPDEVLANLLEFGTTGSGRPVYSLRPNNSSTVQRRTFSLERVVNEAFRSRNSGGSTTRPRTGNNSGTNSGGRNNGI
;
A
#
# COMPACT_ATOMS: atom_id res chain seq x y z
N MET A 1 -15.15 12.70 -29.28
CA MET A 1 -14.71 13.07 -30.65
C MET A 1 -14.23 14.52 -30.65
N LYS A 2 -12.92 14.75 -30.53
CA LYS A 2 -12.30 16.04 -30.90
C LYS A 2 -10.98 15.72 -31.58
N SER A 3 -10.98 15.83 -32.90
CA SER A 3 -9.84 15.60 -33.79
C SER A 3 -9.12 16.93 -33.94
N GLN A 4 -7.88 17.04 -33.47
CA GLN A 4 -7.01 18.19 -33.71
C GLN A 4 -6.10 17.87 -34.91
N LYS A 5 -6.37 18.56 -36.01
CA LYS A 5 -5.57 18.52 -37.24
C LYS A 5 -4.33 19.41 -37.03
N PHE A 6 -3.16 18.82 -36.88
CA PHE A 6 -1.90 19.55 -36.97
C PHE A 6 -1.50 19.73 -38.44
N LEU A 7 -1.41 20.98 -38.88
CA LEU A 7 -0.91 21.37 -40.19
C LEU A 7 0.62 21.25 -40.18
N ALA A 8 1.17 20.32 -40.96
CA ALA A 8 2.59 20.25 -41.27
C ALA A 8 2.88 21.16 -42.48
N GLN A 9 3.58 22.27 -42.27
CA GLN A 9 4.18 23.04 -43.35
C GLN A 9 5.60 22.53 -43.60
N PHE A 10 5.82 21.91 -44.76
CA PHE A 10 7.14 21.52 -45.24
C PHE A 10 7.63 22.59 -46.23
N LEU A 11 8.75 23.25 -45.93
CA LEU A 11 9.58 23.92 -46.92
C LEU A 11 10.83 23.07 -47.15
N VAL A 12 10.84 22.36 -48.28
CA VAL A 12 12.01 21.61 -48.76
C VAL A 12 12.85 22.56 -49.62
N SER A 13 14.06 22.88 -49.17
CA SER A 13 15.07 23.54 -49.99
C SER A 13 16.15 22.53 -50.33
N THR A 14 16.22 22.13 -51.60
CA THR A 14 17.19 21.17 -52.13
C THR A 14 18.52 21.86 -52.43
N ILE A 15 19.59 21.46 -51.75
CA ILE A 15 20.95 21.64 -52.26
C ILE A 15 21.56 20.25 -52.43
N ALA A 16 21.80 19.86 -53.68
CA ALA A 16 22.54 18.67 -54.05
C ALA A 16 24.04 18.99 -54.05
N VAL A 17 24.83 18.26 -53.25
CA VAL A 17 26.27 18.12 -53.48
C VAL A 17 26.62 16.65 -53.30
N SER A 18 27.05 16.03 -54.40
CA SER A 18 27.53 14.66 -54.45
C SER A 18 28.99 14.59 -54.00
N GLY A 19 29.30 13.65 -53.11
CA GLY A 19 30.65 13.25 -52.74
C GLY A 19 30.61 11.95 -51.94
N ALA A 20 30.97 10.84 -52.58
CA ALA A 20 30.98 9.52 -51.98
C ALA A 20 32.31 9.26 -51.26
N VAL A 21 32.27 9.12 -49.94
CA VAL A 21 33.19 8.26 -49.18
C VAL A 21 32.35 7.45 -48.19
N SER A 22 32.43 6.13 -48.33
CA SER A 22 31.72 5.13 -47.53
C SER A 22 32.25 5.16 -46.09
N GLY A 23 31.52 5.81 -45.19
CA GLY A 23 31.66 5.66 -43.75
C GLY A 23 30.38 5.04 -43.20
N VAL A 24 30.44 3.79 -42.74
CA VAL A 24 29.34 3.16 -42.00
C VAL A 24 29.19 3.90 -40.67
N VAL A 25 28.29 4.88 -40.62
CA VAL A 25 27.81 5.39 -39.34
C VAL A 25 26.95 4.29 -38.73
N ALA A 26 27.53 3.56 -37.77
CA ALA A 26 26.80 2.65 -36.93
C ALA A 26 25.76 3.46 -36.14
N SER A 27 24.53 3.52 -36.66
CA SER A 27 23.39 4.02 -35.92
C SER A 27 23.12 3.05 -34.79
N THR A 28 23.69 3.33 -33.61
CA THR A 28 23.32 2.67 -32.36
C THR A 28 21.80 2.81 -32.18
N PRO A 29 21.06 1.70 -31.95
CA PRO A 29 19.68 1.80 -31.50
C PRO A 29 19.69 2.57 -30.18
N GLN A 30 19.11 3.76 -30.17
CA GLN A 30 18.80 4.45 -28.93
C GLN A 30 17.87 3.53 -28.15
N ALA A 31 18.34 3.05 -27.00
CA ALA A 31 17.53 2.42 -25.99
C ALA A 31 16.37 3.38 -25.69
N GLN A 32 15.20 3.09 -26.25
CA GLN A 32 13.97 3.74 -25.87
C GLN A 32 13.81 3.46 -24.38
N ALA A 33 13.77 4.54 -23.59
CA ALA A 33 13.38 4.48 -22.20
C ALA A 33 12.11 3.63 -22.14
N GLN A 34 12.21 2.45 -21.51
CA GLN A 34 11.02 1.74 -21.06
C GLN A 34 10.39 2.66 -20.03
N GLU A 35 9.40 3.43 -20.49
CA GLU A 35 8.34 3.92 -19.64
C GLU A 35 7.75 2.66 -19.03
N ALA A 36 8.25 2.27 -17.85
CA ALA A 36 7.60 1.30 -17.03
C ALA A 36 6.21 1.88 -16.83
N GLU A 37 5.21 1.34 -17.52
CA GLU A 37 3.81 1.63 -17.22
C GLU A 37 3.69 1.40 -15.72
N GLU A 38 3.62 2.50 -14.97
CA GLU A 38 3.54 2.45 -13.53
C GLU A 38 2.14 1.90 -13.24
N LEU A 39 2.06 0.57 -13.13
CA LEU A 39 0.81 -0.13 -12.94
C LEU A 39 0.07 0.54 -11.78
N SER A 40 -1.07 1.14 -12.10
CA SER A 40 -1.86 1.88 -11.13
C SER A 40 -2.31 0.94 -10.01
N THR A 41 -2.29 1.44 -8.78
CA THR A 41 -2.71 0.64 -7.62
C THR A 41 -4.21 0.77 -7.42
N ILE A 42 -4.91 -0.37 -7.39
CA ILE A 42 -6.36 -0.41 -7.12
C ILE A 42 -6.57 -1.14 -5.79
N PHE A 43 -7.52 -0.66 -4.99
CA PHE A 43 -7.90 -1.32 -3.74
C PHE A 43 -9.17 -2.15 -3.95
N ARG A 44 -9.17 -3.37 -3.43
CA ARG A 44 -10.33 -4.27 -3.51
C ARG A 44 -10.74 -4.79 -2.15
N CYS A 45 -12.06 -4.95 -2.02
CA CYS A 45 -12.63 -5.72 -0.94
C CYS A 45 -12.62 -7.21 -1.31
N VAL A 46 -11.94 -8.02 -0.50
CA VAL A 46 -11.89 -9.48 -0.65
C VAL A 46 -12.43 -10.17 0.60
N ARG A 47 -12.89 -11.40 0.42
CA ARG A 47 -13.23 -12.26 1.56
C ARG A 47 -11.95 -12.91 2.08
N GLU A 48 -11.72 -12.80 3.38
CA GLU A 48 -10.57 -13.42 4.05
C GLU A 48 -11.07 -14.27 5.22
N ASN A 49 -11.07 -15.59 5.06
CA ASN A 49 -11.66 -16.54 6.00
C ASN A 49 -13.13 -16.19 6.32
N ARG A 50 -13.41 -15.80 7.57
CA ARG A 50 -14.73 -15.38 8.06
C ARG A 50 -14.93 -13.86 8.07
N ASN A 51 -13.93 -13.10 7.62
CA ASN A 51 -13.93 -11.64 7.62
C ASN A 51 -13.86 -11.09 6.18
N PHE A 52 -13.88 -9.77 6.09
CA PHE A 52 -13.63 -9.04 4.85
C PHE A 52 -12.37 -8.19 5.01
N ALA A 53 -11.61 -8.04 3.94
CA ALA A 53 -10.34 -7.33 3.95
C ALA A 53 -10.22 -6.39 2.75
N THR A 54 -9.63 -5.22 2.97
CA THR A 54 -9.16 -4.34 1.89
C THR A 54 -7.73 -4.71 1.55
N ILE A 55 -7.46 -5.08 0.30
CA ILE A 55 -6.12 -5.34 -0.25
C ILE A 55 -5.81 -4.34 -1.35
N ALA A 56 -4.53 -4.19 -1.70
CA ALA A 56 -4.11 -3.48 -2.90
C ALA A 56 -3.69 -4.46 -4.01
N GLU A 57 -3.95 -4.08 -5.25
CA GLU A 57 -3.58 -4.81 -6.46
C GLU A 57 -2.75 -3.91 -7.36
N ARG A 58 -1.73 -4.48 -8.01
CA ARG A 58 -0.87 -3.80 -8.97
C ARG A 58 -0.45 -4.81 -10.03
N GLY A 59 -1.01 -4.69 -11.23
CA GLY A 59 -0.88 -5.71 -12.27
C GLY A 59 -1.42 -7.06 -11.80
N ASP A 60 -0.59 -8.10 -11.86
CA ASP A 60 -0.89 -9.46 -11.41
C ASP A 60 -0.62 -9.69 -9.90
N ARG A 61 -0.09 -8.68 -9.20
CA ARG A 61 0.29 -8.79 -7.78
C ARG A 61 -0.81 -8.26 -6.88
N THR A 62 -0.97 -8.92 -5.73
CA THR A 62 -1.91 -8.49 -4.68
C THR A 62 -1.20 -8.48 -3.31
N THR A 63 -1.57 -7.57 -2.41
CA THR A 63 -0.92 -7.44 -1.09
C THR A 63 -1.46 -8.45 -0.07
N SER A 64 -0.80 -8.56 1.09
CA SER A 64 -1.49 -8.98 2.33
C SER A 64 -2.65 -8.00 2.66
N PRO A 65 -3.65 -8.41 3.46
CA PRO A 65 -4.75 -7.52 3.92
C PRO A 65 -4.20 -6.22 4.46
N ILE A 66 -4.67 -5.04 4.05
CA ILE A 66 -4.26 -3.75 4.62
C ILE A 66 -5.19 -3.36 5.78
N VAL A 67 -6.49 -3.65 5.64
CA VAL A 67 -7.51 -3.41 6.67
C VAL A 67 -8.41 -4.64 6.76
N VAL A 68 -8.66 -5.14 7.96
CA VAL A 68 -9.61 -6.25 8.20
C VAL A 68 -10.84 -5.73 8.92
N TRP A 69 -12.01 -6.01 8.34
CA TRP A 69 -13.30 -5.52 8.77
C TRP A 69 -14.04 -6.61 9.56
N ARG A 70 -14.32 -6.33 10.84
CA ARG A 70 -14.92 -7.30 11.79
C ARG A 70 -16.18 -6.79 12.50
N THR A 71 -16.20 -5.53 12.88
CA THR A 71 -17.27 -4.97 13.72
C THR A 71 -18.58 -4.74 12.94
N THR A 72 -19.69 -5.05 13.58
CA THR A 72 -21.07 -4.85 13.07
C THR A 72 -21.79 -3.66 13.74
N GLU A 73 -21.09 -2.87 14.57
CA GLU A 73 -21.71 -1.84 15.40
C GLU A 73 -22.31 -0.64 14.65
N PHE A 74 -22.01 -0.52 13.34
CA PHE A 74 -22.47 0.58 12.49
C PHE A 74 -23.86 0.33 11.87
N GLY A 75 -24.54 -0.75 12.28
CA GLY A 75 -25.88 -1.09 11.80
C GLY A 75 -25.89 -1.82 10.45
N PRO A 76 -27.09 -2.16 9.95
CA PRO A 76 -27.28 -3.01 8.77
C PRO A 76 -26.78 -2.37 7.48
N ASP A 77 -26.76 -1.04 7.39
CA ASP A 77 -26.28 -0.31 6.20
C ASP A 77 -24.76 -0.25 6.13
N TYR A 78 -24.06 -0.58 7.21
CA TYR A 78 -22.60 -0.52 7.34
C TYR A 78 -22.03 -1.83 7.91
N THR A 79 -22.47 -2.96 7.36
CA THR A 79 -21.87 -4.28 7.65
C THR A 79 -20.36 -4.29 7.35
N PRO A 80 -19.59 -5.24 7.92
CA PRO A 80 -18.17 -5.39 7.59
C PRO A 80 -17.89 -5.47 6.08
N GLN A 81 -18.73 -6.18 5.32
CA GLN A 81 -18.61 -6.29 3.88
C GLN A 81 -18.86 -4.95 3.18
N GLN A 82 -19.91 -4.24 3.59
CA GLN A 82 -20.27 -2.96 2.99
C GLN A 82 -19.20 -1.90 3.25
N ARG A 83 -18.69 -1.82 4.49
CA ARG A 83 -17.58 -0.92 4.85
C ARG A 83 -16.31 -1.26 4.06
N CYS A 84 -15.99 -2.54 3.94
CA CYS A 84 -14.86 -3.01 3.14
C CYS A 84 -14.94 -2.54 1.68
N ARG A 85 -16.11 -2.64 1.04
CA ARG A 85 -16.33 -2.11 -0.31
C ARG A 85 -16.18 -0.59 -0.37
N ILE A 86 -16.91 0.13 0.48
CA ILE A 86 -16.89 1.60 0.53
C ILE A 86 -15.46 2.14 0.68
N VAL A 87 -14.68 1.57 1.60
CA VAL A 87 -13.31 2.04 1.85
C VAL A 87 -12.36 1.67 0.72
N SER A 88 -12.50 0.48 0.14
CA SER A 88 -11.70 0.09 -1.03
C SER A 88 -11.97 1.01 -2.22
N ASP A 89 -13.24 1.39 -2.44
CA ASP A 89 -13.63 2.31 -3.50
C ASP A 89 -13.13 3.74 -3.24
N ARG A 90 -13.15 4.20 -1.98
CA ARG A 90 -12.63 5.51 -1.58
C ARG A 90 -11.11 5.60 -1.76
N LEU A 91 -10.38 4.55 -1.37
CA LEU A 91 -8.93 4.48 -1.56
C LEU A 91 -8.58 4.42 -3.06
N SER A 92 -9.29 3.61 -3.85
CA SER A 92 -9.07 3.54 -5.30
C SER A 92 -9.34 4.87 -5.99
N ARG A 93 -10.40 5.58 -5.57
CA ARG A 93 -10.67 6.96 -6.05
C ARG A 93 -9.56 7.92 -5.64
N ALA A 94 -9.12 7.91 -4.39
CA ALA A 94 -8.02 8.77 -3.94
C ALA A 94 -6.75 8.57 -4.78
N VAL A 95 -6.42 7.32 -5.17
CA VAL A 95 -5.30 7.03 -6.06
C VAL A 95 -5.56 7.51 -7.48
N ALA A 96 -6.75 7.27 -8.03
CA ALA A 96 -7.12 7.73 -9.37
C ALA A 96 -7.08 9.26 -9.48
N ASP A 97 -7.64 9.96 -8.49
CA ASP A 97 -7.66 11.43 -8.38
C ASP A 97 -6.24 12.00 -8.18
N ASN A 98 -5.33 11.19 -7.64
CA ASN A 98 -3.90 11.49 -7.53
C ASN A 98 -3.08 11.00 -8.75
N GLY A 99 -3.71 10.88 -9.92
CA GLY A 99 -3.04 10.51 -11.17
C GLY A 99 -2.53 9.06 -11.21
N GLY A 100 -3.14 8.17 -10.45
CA GLY A 100 -2.75 6.76 -10.34
C GLY A 100 -1.60 6.50 -9.35
N ARG A 101 -1.10 7.54 -8.67
CA ARG A 101 0.08 7.47 -7.81
C ARG A 101 -0.30 7.33 -6.34
N LEU A 102 0.50 6.58 -5.59
CA LEU A 102 0.39 6.52 -4.12
C LEU A 102 1.22 7.62 -3.44
N SER A 103 2.19 8.19 -4.16
CA SER A 103 3.06 9.23 -3.63
C SER A 103 2.25 10.46 -3.23
N ASN A 104 2.67 11.11 -2.14
CA ASN A 104 1.98 12.25 -1.54
C ASN A 104 0.56 12.00 -1.01
N LEU A 105 0.08 10.75 -0.97
CA LEU A 105 -1.10 10.37 -0.21
C LEU A 105 -0.70 9.90 1.18
N TYR A 106 -1.30 10.51 2.20
CA TYR A 106 -1.08 10.16 3.59
C TYR A 106 -2.39 9.83 4.28
N LEU A 107 -2.38 8.82 5.14
CA LEU A 107 -3.48 8.51 6.04
C LEU A 107 -3.29 9.28 7.33
N THR A 108 -4.36 9.88 7.84
CA THR A 108 -4.37 10.56 9.13
C THR A 108 -5.70 10.31 9.84
N THR A 109 -5.74 10.66 11.11
CA THR A 109 -6.97 10.73 11.88
C THR A 109 -7.50 12.16 11.95
N GLY A 110 -8.78 12.30 12.26
CA GLY A 110 -9.44 13.58 12.51
C GLY A 110 -10.83 13.39 13.11
N THR A 111 -11.61 14.46 13.13
CA THR A 111 -12.99 14.44 13.63
C THR A 111 -13.92 15.01 12.57
N LEU A 112 -14.99 14.28 12.27
CA LEU A 112 -16.05 14.73 11.37
C LEU A 112 -17.40 14.45 12.05
N ASN A 113 -18.26 15.46 12.16
CA ASN A 113 -19.55 15.35 12.86
C ASN A 113 -19.43 14.72 14.26
N ASN A 114 -18.44 15.16 15.04
CA ASN A 114 -18.13 14.66 16.39
C ASN A 114 -17.71 13.18 16.46
N LEU A 115 -17.42 12.54 15.33
CA LEU A 115 -16.95 11.16 15.27
C LEU A 115 -15.47 11.11 14.87
N PRO A 116 -14.66 10.26 15.52
CA PRO A 116 -13.27 10.05 15.12
C PRO A 116 -13.21 9.25 13.82
N VAL A 117 -12.44 9.75 12.87
CA VAL A 117 -12.37 9.22 11.51
C VAL A 117 -10.93 9.01 11.07
N VAL A 118 -10.76 8.12 10.08
CA VAL A 118 -9.56 8.03 9.26
C VAL A 118 -9.87 8.65 7.90
N CYS A 119 -8.99 9.52 7.42
CA CYS A 119 -9.09 10.15 6.12
C CYS A 119 -7.73 10.07 5.39
N TYR A 120 -7.75 10.31 4.08
CA TYR A 120 -6.53 10.59 3.36
C TYR A 120 -6.29 12.10 3.25
N ILE A 121 -5.05 12.51 3.13
CA ILE A 121 -4.65 13.88 2.83
C ILE A 121 -3.55 13.88 1.78
N ASN A 122 -3.46 14.97 1.03
CA ASN A 122 -2.36 15.27 0.12
C ASN A 122 -1.79 16.66 0.43
N GLY A 123 -0.76 17.09 -0.29
CA GLY A 123 -0.06 18.36 -0.02
C GLY A 123 -0.93 19.64 0.04
N GLY A 124 -2.20 19.58 -0.37
CA GLY A 124 -3.16 20.70 -0.30
C GLY A 124 -4.25 20.57 0.77
N SER A 125 -4.44 19.41 1.40
CA SER A 125 -5.50 19.18 2.39
C SER A 125 -4.92 18.81 3.75
N SER A 126 -5.30 19.50 4.82
CA SER A 126 -4.71 19.31 6.16
C SER A 126 -5.66 18.71 7.20
N ASN A 127 -6.95 18.60 6.89
CA ASN A 127 -7.99 18.14 7.82
C ASN A 127 -8.94 17.14 7.15
N CYS A 128 -9.51 16.24 7.95
CA CYS A 128 -10.56 15.34 7.48
C CYS A 128 -11.86 16.11 7.22
N ASN A 129 -12.51 15.81 6.09
CA ASN A 129 -13.80 16.33 5.66
C ASN A 129 -14.59 15.23 4.92
N SER A 130 -15.74 15.57 4.35
CA SER A 130 -16.59 14.62 3.61
C SER A 130 -15.90 14.01 2.39
N ASP A 131 -15.01 14.76 1.75
CA ASP A 131 -14.44 14.43 0.44
C ASP A 131 -13.24 13.49 0.58
N ASN A 132 -12.52 13.60 1.69
CA ASN A 132 -11.35 12.78 1.98
C ASN A 132 -11.56 11.71 3.06
N LEU A 133 -12.77 11.61 3.61
CA LEU A 133 -13.15 10.57 4.57
C LEU A 133 -12.96 9.17 3.98
N LEU A 134 -12.21 8.33 4.68
CA LEU A 134 -12.15 6.89 4.38
C LEU A 134 -13.19 6.14 5.21
N PHE A 135 -13.14 6.25 6.54
CA PHE A 135 -14.11 5.61 7.43
C PHE A 135 -14.11 6.19 8.84
N THR A 136 -15.22 5.98 9.55
CA THR A 136 -15.34 6.24 10.98
C THR A 136 -14.78 5.09 11.80
N LEU A 137 -14.04 5.42 12.86
CA LEU A 137 -13.50 4.45 13.81
C LEU A 137 -14.61 3.84 14.66
N ASP A 138 -14.45 2.58 15.03
CA ASP A 138 -15.35 1.91 15.97
C ASP A 138 -15.15 2.44 17.40
N ARG A 139 -16.09 2.17 18.31
CA ARG A 139 -16.07 2.71 19.68
C ARG A 139 -14.80 2.37 20.44
N ARG A 140 -14.23 1.18 20.21
CA ARG A 140 -12.98 0.76 20.84
C ARG A 140 -11.81 1.53 20.26
N SER A 141 -11.79 1.68 18.94
CA SER A 141 -10.75 2.37 18.18
C SER A 141 -10.76 3.87 18.38
N ALA A 142 -11.93 4.44 18.68
CA ALA A 142 -12.14 5.85 18.96
C ALA A 142 -11.36 6.37 20.18
N GLN A 143 -10.98 5.50 21.11
CA GLN A 143 -10.30 5.90 22.35
C GLN A 143 -8.87 6.41 22.10
N ASN A 144 -8.16 5.81 21.13
CA ASN A 144 -6.80 6.19 20.76
C ASN A 144 -6.64 6.13 19.23
N PRO A 145 -7.20 7.09 18.47
CA PRO A 145 -7.27 7.02 17.02
C PRO A 145 -5.92 6.85 16.33
N ASP A 146 -4.89 7.59 16.78
CA ASP A 146 -3.56 7.55 16.16
C ASP A 146 -2.82 6.25 16.42
N GLU A 147 -3.02 5.67 17.59
CA GLU A 147 -2.47 4.36 17.95
C GLU A 147 -3.17 3.26 17.15
N VAL A 148 -4.47 3.36 16.98
CA VAL A 148 -5.24 2.40 16.19
C VAL A 148 -4.88 2.51 14.72
N LEU A 149 -4.70 3.72 14.18
CA LEU A 149 -4.24 3.88 12.81
C LEU A 149 -2.85 3.24 12.63
N ALA A 150 -1.92 3.45 13.57
CA ALA A 150 -0.62 2.78 13.54
C ALA A 150 -0.77 1.25 13.53
N ASN A 151 -1.53 0.71 14.48
CA ASN A 151 -1.76 -0.73 14.64
C ASN A 151 -2.50 -1.35 13.44
N LEU A 152 -3.42 -0.60 12.82
CA LEU A 152 -4.18 -1.05 11.66
C LEU A 152 -3.27 -1.24 10.46
N LEU A 153 -2.40 -0.28 10.21
CA LEU A 153 -1.45 -0.32 9.09
C LEU A 153 -0.34 -1.36 9.34
N GLU A 154 0.03 -1.59 10.60
CA GLU A 154 0.99 -2.64 10.95
C GLU A 154 0.43 -4.05 10.85
N PHE A 155 -0.81 -4.27 11.33
CA PHE A 155 -1.51 -5.53 11.11
C PHE A 155 -1.58 -5.84 9.62
N GLY A 156 -1.87 -4.81 8.82
CA GLY A 156 -2.01 -4.98 7.39
C GLY A 156 -0.71 -5.23 6.63
N THR A 157 0.39 -4.70 7.14
CA THR A 157 1.72 -4.93 6.55
C THR A 157 2.34 -6.24 7.01
N THR A 158 2.16 -6.67 8.26
CA THR A 158 2.84 -7.87 8.79
C THR A 158 2.02 -9.16 8.65
N GLY A 159 0.70 -9.09 8.43
CA GLY A 159 -0.19 -10.26 8.44
C GLY A 159 -0.23 -11.00 9.78
N SER A 160 0.49 -10.50 10.78
CA SER A 160 0.62 -11.08 12.11
C SER A 160 -0.15 -10.19 13.07
N GLY A 161 -1.13 -10.75 13.77
CA GLY A 161 -2.05 -10.00 14.62
C GLY A 161 -1.47 -9.38 15.88
N ARG A 162 -0.25 -8.86 15.84
CA ARG A 162 0.46 -8.29 16.98
C ARG A 162 0.69 -6.80 16.74
N PRO A 163 0.05 -5.91 17.52
CA PRO A 163 0.40 -4.49 17.50
C PRO A 163 1.83 -4.34 18.04
N VAL A 164 2.73 -3.74 17.28
CA VAL A 164 4.03 -3.29 17.78
C VAL A 164 3.85 -1.84 18.19
N TYR A 165 3.96 -1.61 19.48
CA TYR A 165 4.21 -0.27 19.95
C TYR A 165 5.58 0.19 19.43
N SER A 166 5.56 1.32 18.74
CA SER A 166 6.69 2.20 18.37
C SER A 166 7.26 2.06 16.95
N LEU A 167 6.65 2.79 16.01
CA LEU A 167 7.46 3.63 15.14
C LEU A 167 7.82 4.90 15.95
N ARG A 168 9.06 4.97 16.41
CA ARG A 168 9.61 6.10 17.17
C ARG A 168 9.37 7.43 16.43
N PRO A 169 8.76 8.43 17.08
CA PRO A 169 8.70 9.79 16.53
C PRO A 169 10.10 10.41 16.55
N ASN A 170 10.44 11.14 15.49
CA ASN A 170 11.52 12.10 15.56
C ASN A 170 11.01 13.31 16.37
N ASN A 171 11.83 13.74 17.32
CA ASN A 171 11.51 14.69 18.38
C ASN A 171 10.82 15.97 17.89
N SER A 172 9.53 16.13 18.20
CA SER A 172 8.95 17.45 18.47
C SER A 172 7.62 17.29 19.22
N SER A 173 7.66 17.62 20.50
CA SER A 173 6.52 17.66 21.42
C SER A 173 5.52 18.76 21.02
N THR A 174 4.66 18.43 20.06
CA THR A 174 3.33 19.02 19.90
C THR A 174 2.36 17.84 19.76
N VAL A 175 1.05 18.03 19.87
CA VAL A 175 0.07 16.97 19.57
C VAL A 175 0.19 16.64 18.06
N GLN A 176 1.20 15.84 17.70
CA GLN A 176 1.56 15.56 16.33
C GLN A 176 0.58 14.51 15.82
N ARG A 177 -0.41 14.95 15.04
CA ARG A 177 -1.24 14.05 14.23
C ARG A 177 -0.31 13.13 13.45
N ARG A 178 -0.43 11.83 13.68
CA ARG A 178 0.41 10.84 13.01
C ARG A 178 -0.10 10.64 11.60
N THR A 179 0.63 11.15 10.63
CA THR A 179 0.39 10.89 9.22
C THR A 179 1.20 9.68 8.74
N PHE A 180 0.60 8.81 7.95
CA PHE A 180 1.25 7.62 7.40
C PHE A 180 1.23 7.66 5.88
N SER A 181 2.39 7.59 5.23
CA SER A 181 2.47 7.49 3.77
C SER A 181 1.76 6.23 3.28
N LEU A 182 0.73 6.42 2.43
CA LEU A 182 -0.02 5.30 1.84
C LEU A 182 0.87 4.46 0.92
N GLU A 183 1.78 5.11 0.18
CA GLU A 183 2.80 4.45 -0.62
C GLU A 183 3.63 3.48 0.21
N ARG A 184 4.13 3.94 1.37
CA ARG A 184 4.94 3.10 2.26
C ARG A 184 4.14 1.88 2.74
N VAL A 185 2.93 2.09 3.25
CA VAL A 185 2.06 1.01 3.75
C VAL A 185 1.82 -0.03 2.66
N VAL A 186 1.43 0.40 1.47
CA VAL A 186 1.11 -0.51 0.37
C VAL A 186 2.36 -1.27 -0.08
N ASN A 187 3.50 -0.59 -0.25
CA ASN A 187 4.74 -1.22 -0.69
C ASN A 187 5.28 -2.22 0.35
N GLU A 188 5.11 -1.96 1.65
CA GLU A 188 5.42 -2.91 2.72
C GLU A 188 4.49 -4.13 2.69
N ALA A 189 3.19 -3.94 2.46
CA ALA A 189 2.23 -5.03 2.35
C ALA A 189 2.50 -5.96 1.14
N PHE A 190 3.03 -5.44 0.04
CA PHE A 190 3.52 -6.26 -1.08
C PHE A 190 4.75 -7.11 -0.71
N ARG A 191 5.67 -6.58 0.12
CA ARG A 191 6.89 -7.28 0.55
C ARG A 191 6.59 -8.42 1.53
N SER A 192 5.62 -8.21 2.41
CA SER A 192 5.20 -9.21 3.39
C SER A 192 4.65 -10.48 2.74
N ARG A 193 3.84 -10.34 1.71
CA ARG A 193 3.29 -11.48 0.96
C ARG A 193 4.38 -12.28 0.23
N ASN A 194 5.38 -11.60 -0.34
CA ASN A 194 6.53 -12.27 -0.96
C ASN A 194 7.37 -13.06 0.05
N SER A 195 7.40 -12.62 1.32
CA SER A 195 8.17 -13.27 2.39
C SER A 195 7.48 -14.53 2.95
N GLY A 196 6.18 -14.72 2.67
CA GLY A 196 5.43 -15.92 3.02
C GLY A 196 5.77 -17.17 2.20
N GLY A 197 6.69 -17.08 1.24
CA GLY A 197 7.11 -18.17 0.36
C GLY A 197 8.44 -18.85 0.70
N SER A 198 9.15 -18.46 1.77
CA SER A 198 10.48 -19.03 2.05
C SER A 198 10.87 -18.98 3.52
N THR A 199 10.50 -20.00 4.30
CA THR A 199 11.27 -20.40 5.50
C THR A 199 11.08 -21.89 5.77
N THR A 200 11.65 -22.74 4.92
CA THR A 200 12.13 -24.04 5.40
C THR A 200 13.44 -23.76 6.11
N ARG A 201 13.36 -23.46 7.42
CA ARG A 201 14.56 -23.27 8.26
C ARG A 201 15.33 -24.60 8.30
N PRO A 202 16.64 -24.62 8.00
CA PRO A 202 17.46 -25.80 8.22
C PRO A 202 17.40 -26.14 9.72
N ARG A 203 17.15 -27.41 10.03
CA ARG A 203 17.37 -27.94 11.38
C ARG A 203 18.86 -27.83 11.69
N THR A 204 19.26 -26.73 12.30
CA THR A 204 20.54 -26.62 12.99
C THR A 204 20.43 -27.51 14.23
N GLY A 205 20.94 -28.73 14.12
CA GLY A 205 21.27 -29.54 15.27
C GLY A 205 22.43 -28.87 16.01
N ASN A 206 22.26 -28.67 17.32
CA ASN A 206 23.29 -28.87 18.33
C ASN A 206 22.79 -28.42 19.69
N ASN A 207 22.65 -29.39 20.59
CA ASN A 207 23.07 -29.39 22.00
C ASN A 207 22.30 -30.52 22.69
N SER A 208 22.82 -31.19 23.70
CA SER A 208 24.16 -31.43 24.22
C SER A 208 23.94 -32.49 25.29
N GLY A 209 24.97 -33.30 25.55
CA GLY A 209 24.81 -34.56 26.27
C GLY A 209 24.22 -34.45 27.67
N THR A 210 23.46 -35.48 28.02
CA THR A 210 23.36 -35.96 29.40
C THR A 210 23.68 -37.44 29.40
N ASN A 211 24.86 -37.72 29.95
CA ASN A 211 25.36 -39.02 30.32
C ASN A 211 24.53 -39.57 31.49
N SER A 212 23.88 -40.72 31.30
CA SER A 212 23.29 -41.49 32.39
C SER A 212 23.62 -42.96 32.19
N GLY A 213 24.81 -43.35 32.66
CA GLY A 213 25.11 -44.74 32.99
C GLY A 213 24.54 -45.06 34.38
N GLY A 214 23.72 -46.11 34.47
CA GLY A 214 23.17 -46.57 35.75
C GLY A 214 22.47 -47.91 35.58
N ARG A 215 23.06 -48.94 36.20
CA ARG A 215 22.75 -50.36 36.11
C ARG A 215 21.57 -50.79 37.01
N ASN A 216 20.76 -51.71 36.47
CA ASN A 216 20.30 -52.99 37.05
C ASN A 216 19.21 -53.08 38.16
N ASN A 217 18.55 -54.26 38.11
CA ASN A 217 17.53 -54.90 38.94
C ASN A 217 16.06 -54.60 38.54
N GLY A 218 15.18 -55.59 38.31
CA GLY A 218 15.22 -57.01 38.66
C GLY A 218 13.96 -57.34 39.47
N ILE A 219 13.22 -58.36 39.02
CA ILE A 219 11.91 -58.89 39.45
C ILE A 219 10.71 -58.25 38.73
#